data_AF-W1X7G3-F1
#
_entry.id   AF-W1X7G3-F1
#
_cell.length_a   1.000
_cell.length_b   1.000
_cell.length_c   1.000
_cell.angle_alpha   90.00
_cell.angle_beta   90.00
_cell.angle_gamma   90.00
#
_symmetry.space_group_name_H-M   'P 1'
#
loop_
_entity.id
_entity.type
_entity.pdbx_description
1 polymer ?
#
loop_
_entity_poly.entity_id
_entity_poly.type
_entity_poly.pdbx_seq_one_letter_code
_entity_poly.pdbx_strand_id
1 'polypeptide(L)'
;SVSEGNGGFILMLVMISLSYIFLSFAVKKIALGVAYALWEGIGILFITLFSVLLFDESLSLMKIAGLTTLVAGIVLIKSGTRKARKPELEVNHGAV
;
A
#
# COMPACT_ATOMS: atom_id res chain seq x y z
N SER A 1 4.95 24.43 23.07
CA SER A 1 6.28 23.86 23.35
C SER A 1 6.42 22.56 22.57
N VAL A 2 7.02 22.60 21.38
CA VAL A 2 7.35 21.38 20.59
C VAL A 2 8.87 21.38 20.32
N SER A 3 9.65 21.93 21.25
CA SER A 3 11.09 22.09 21.17
C SER A 3 11.73 21.57 22.46
N GLU A 4 12.91 20.96 22.34
CA GLU A 4 13.83 20.39 23.37
C GLU A 4 13.77 18.87 23.63
N GLY A 5 12.99 18.07 22.89
CA GLY A 5 12.94 16.62 23.10
C GLY A 5 12.84 15.84 21.80
N ASN A 6 13.75 14.89 21.58
CA ASN A 6 13.74 13.96 20.44
C ASN A 6 12.47 13.07 20.37
N GLY A 7 11.52 13.24 21.29
CA GLY A 7 10.29 12.45 21.40
C GLY A 7 9.44 12.43 20.12
N GLY A 8 9.34 13.55 19.39
CA GLY A 8 8.62 13.58 18.10
C GLY A 8 9.28 12.69 17.04
N PHE A 9 10.61 12.75 16.94
CA PHE A 9 11.39 11.90 16.03
C PHE A 9 11.32 10.43 16.45
N ILE A 10 11.42 10.14 17.75
CA ILE A 10 11.29 8.77 18.27
C ILE A 10 9.90 8.21 17.96
N LEU A 11 8.84 8.98 18.17
CA LEU A 11 7.47 8.55 17.86
C LEU A 11 7.31 8.24 16.37
N MET A 12 7.79 9.13 15.49
CA MET A 12 7.79 8.91 14.05
C MET A 12 8.55 7.63 13.68
N LEU A 13 9.75 7.42 14.23
CA LEU A 13 10.57 6.24 13.97
C LEU A 13 9.87 4.95 14.42
N VAL A 14 9.25 4.95 15.60
CA VAL A 14 8.49 3.80 16.10
C VAL A 14 7.31 3.48 15.18
N MET A 15 6.54 4.50 14.78
CA MET A 15 5.37 4.32 13.91
C MET A 15 5.76 3.84 12.51
N ILE A 16 6.81 4.41 11.90
CA ILE A 16 7.24 4.01 10.56
C ILE A 16 7.82 2.59 10.58
N SER A 17 8.63 2.24 11.59
CA SER A 17 9.14 0.87 11.75
C SER A 17 8.01 -0.14 11.90
N LEU A 18 7.00 0.17 12.71
CA LEU A 18 5.84 -0.71 12.89
C LEU A 18 5.05 -0.90 11.58
N SER A 19 4.86 0.18 10.82
CA SER A 19 4.23 0.12 9.49
C SER A 19 5.00 -0.80 8.53
N TYR A 20 6.32 -0.66 8.45
CA TYR A 20 7.15 -1.49 7.57
C TYR A 20 7.21 -2.96 8.02
N ILE A 21 7.13 -3.24 9.33
CA ILE A 21 7.05 -4.62 9.83
C ILE A 21 5.75 -5.29 9.36
N PHE A 22 4.60 -4.59 9.47
CA PHE A 22 3.34 -5.11 8.95
C PHE A 22 3.35 -5.28 7.43
N LEU A 23 3.96 -4.36 6.70
CA LEU A 23 4.16 -4.51 5.27
C LEU A 23 5.01 -5.74 4.94
N SER A 24 6.10 -5.97 5.68
CA SER A 24 6.94 -7.16 5.52
C SER A 24 6.15 -8.47 5.71
N PHE A 25 5.23 -8.52 6.67
CA PHE A 25 4.33 -9.67 6.83
C PHE A 25 3.31 -9.80 5.70
N ALA A 26 2.76 -8.69 5.20
CA ALA A 26 1.81 -8.71 4.08
C ALA A 26 2.49 -9.24 2.80
N VAL A 27 3.70 -8.77 2.50
CA VAL A 27 4.51 -9.20 1.34
C VAL A 27 4.82 -10.70 1.35
N LYS A 28 4.87 -11.35 2.52
CA LYS A 28 5.01 -12.82 2.59
C LYS A 28 3.78 -13.57 2.07
N LYS A 29 2.61 -12.93 2.01
CA LYS A 29 1.33 -13.56 1.59
C LYS A 29 0.82 -13.07 0.24
N ILE A 30 1.14 -11.84 -0.16
CA ILE A 30 0.72 -11.23 -1.42
C ILE A 30 1.93 -10.78 -2.23
N ALA A 31 1.78 -10.69 -3.56
CA ALA A 31 2.85 -10.21 -4.42
C ALA A 31 3.34 -8.82 -3.99
N LEU A 32 4.67 -8.65 -3.99
CA LEU A 32 5.36 -7.43 -3.58
C LEU A 32 4.74 -6.16 -4.20
N GLY A 33 4.49 -6.18 -5.52
CA GLY A 33 3.91 -5.05 -6.25
C GLY A 33 2.49 -4.69 -5.79
N VAL A 34 1.66 -5.67 -5.44
CA VAL A 34 0.30 -5.42 -4.91
C VAL A 34 0.37 -4.86 -3.49
N ALA A 35 1.29 -5.38 -2.67
CA ALA A 35 1.47 -4.93 -1.29
C ALA A 35 1.88 -3.46 -1.23
N TYR A 36 2.90 -3.06 -2.01
CA TYR A 36 3.34 -1.67 -2.06
C TYR A 36 2.29 -0.73 -2.65
N ALA A 37 1.61 -1.14 -3.73
CA ALA A 37 0.56 -0.33 -4.32
C ALA A 37 -0.59 -0.04 -3.34
N LEU A 38 -1.01 -1.05 -2.56
CA LEU A 38 -2.02 -0.87 -1.52
C LEU A 38 -1.52 -0.02 -0.37
N TRP A 39 -0.29 -0.24 0.09
CA TRP A 39 0.28 0.48 1.23
C TRP A 39 0.40 1.98 0.96
N GLU A 40 1.03 2.35 -0.17
CA GLU A 40 1.16 3.76 -0.60
C GLU A 40 -0.21 4.37 -0.87
N GLY A 41 -1.10 3.62 -1.54
CA GLY A 41 -2.43 4.09 -1.88
C GLY A 41 -3.31 4.45 -0.68
N ILE A 42 -3.34 3.57 0.32
CA ILE A 42 -4.09 3.81 1.57
C ILE A 42 -3.48 4.98 2.34
N GLY A 43 -2.14 5.09 2.37
CA GLY A 43 -1.44 6.23 2.98
C GLY A 43 -1.87 7.56 2.36
N ILE A 44 -1.81 7.68 1.03
CA ILE A 44 -2.19 8.90 0.31
C ILE A 44 -3.68 9.22 0.50
N LEU A 45 -4.55 8.21 0.51
CA LEU A 45 -5.98 8.37 0.79
C LEU A 45 -6.22 8.99 2.17
N PHE A 46 -5.58 8.45 3.21
CA PHE A 46 -5.72 9.00 4.56
C PHE A 46 -5.09 10.37 4.70
N ILE A 47 -3.90 10.60 4.17
CA ILE A 47 -3.24 11.92 4.19
C ILE A 47 -4.16 12.96 3.55
N THR A 48 -4.75 12.63 2.40
CA THR A 48 -5.66 13.57 1.71
C THR A 48 -6.95 13.79 2.51
N LEU A 49 -7.54 12.73 3.07
CA LEU A 49 -8.74 12.83 3.89
C LEU A 49 -8.50 13.71 5.13
N PHE A 50 -7.41 13.47 5.85
CA PHE A 50 -7.02 14.28 7.01
C PHE A 50 -6.67 15.71 6.60
N SER A 51 -6.07 15.93 5.42
CA SER A 51 -5.81 17.28 4.88
C SER A 51 -7.12 18.08 4.80
N VAL A 52 -8.17 17.47 4.25
CA VAL A 52 -9.48 18.13 4.10
C VAL A 52 -10.18 18.30 5.45
N LEU A 53 -10.16 17.28 6.31
CA LEU A 53 -10.86 17.34 7.60
C LEU A 53 -10.21 18.28 8.63
N LEU A 54 -8.87 18.35 8.68
CA LEU A 54 -8.14 19.15 9.68
C LEU A 54 -7.82 20.55 9.20
N PHE A 55 -7.58 20.75 7.89
CA PHE A 55 -7.15 22.04 7.33
C PHE A 55 -8.24 22.72 6.50
N ASP A 56 -9.45 22.14 6.42
CA ASP A 56 -10.60 22.62 5.63
C ASP A 56 -10.23 22.93 4.16
N GLU A 57 -9.25 22.18 3.67
CA GLU A 57 -8.66 22.43 2.36
C GLU A 57 -9.65 21.98 1.28
N SER A 58 -9.97 22.87 0.35
CA SER A 58 -10.99 22.55 -0.65
C SER A 58 -10.54 21.36 -1.51
N LEU A 59 -11.43 20.36 -1.59
CA LEU A 59 -11.30 19.25 -2.53
C LEU A 59 -11.59 19.77 -3.93
N SER A 60 -10.56 20.33 -4.58
CA SER A 60 -10.61 20.66 -5.99
C SER A 60 -10.96 19.42 -6.81
N LEU A 61 -11.72 19.62 -7.89
CA LEU A 61 -12.08 18.58 -8.86
C LEU A 61 -10.86 17.77 -9.34
N MET A 62 -9.68 18.42 -9.45
CA MET A 62 -8.41 17.76 -9.78
C MET A 62 -7.93 16.78 -8.70
N LYS A 63 -8.08 17.10 -7.41
CA LYS A 63 -7.68 16.17 -6.31
C LYS A 63 -8.54 14.91 -6.34
N ILE A 64 -9.84 15.06 -6.59
CA ILE A 64 -10.78 13.96 -6.71
C ILE A 64 -10.44 13.08 -7.93
N ALA A 65 -10.15 13.68 -9.08
CA ALA A 65 -9.73 12.95 -10.28
C ALA A 65 -8.41 12.18 -10.04
N GLY A 66 -7.45 12.79 -9.35
CA GLY A 66 -6.18 12.15 -8.97
C GLY A 66 -6.39 10.95 -8.05
N LEU A 67 -7.19 11.12 -6.99
CA LEU A 67 -7.56 10.04 -6.06
C LEU A 67 -8.28 8.88 -6.77
N THR A 68 -9.22 9.19 -7.65
CA THR A 68 -9.95 8.19 -8.43
C THR A 68 -9.00 7.40 -9.35
N THR A 69 -8.08 8.09 -10.01
CA THR A 69 -7.05 7.48 -10.87
C THR A 69 -6.09 6.60 -10.06
N LEU A 70 -5.68 7.05 -8.87
CA LEU A 70 -4.86 6.28 -7.94
C LEU A 70 -5.56 4.97 -7.54
N VAL A 71 -6.83 5.05 -7.14
CA VAL A 71 -7.63 3.85 -6.78
C VAL A 71 -7.76 2.91 -7.98
N ALA A 72 -8.01 3.45 -9.18
CA ALA A 72 -8.07 2.65 -10.40
C ALA A 72 -6.73 1.93 -10.70
N GLY A 73 -5.60 2.61 -10.51
CA GLY A 73 -4.26 2.02 -10.67
C GLY A 73 -3.99 0.87 -9.70
N ILE A 74 -4.39 1.01 -8.43
CA ILE A 74 -4.27 -0.05 -7.43
C ILE A 74 -5.10 -1.28 -7.81
N VAL A 75 -6.35 -1.07 -8.25
CA VAL A 75 -7.24 -2.15 -8.70
C VAL A 75 -6.64 -2.86 -9.92
N LEU A 76 -6.06 -2.10 -10.86
CA LEU A 76 -5.40 -2.66 -12.05
C LEU A 76 -4.20 -3.53 -11.67
N ILE A 77 -3.32 -3.06 -10.77
CA ILE A 77 -2.17 -3.83 -10.27
C ILE A 77 -2.65 -5.10 -9.55
N LYS A 78 -3.68 -5.00 -8.71
CA LYS A 78 -4.28 -6.16 -8.03
C LYS A 78 -4.85 -7.18 -9.01
N SER A 79 -5.45 -6.72 -10.12
CA SER A 79 -6.00 -7.60 -11.17
C SER A 79 -4.93 -8.24 -12.05
N GLY A 80 -3.90 -7.48 -12.44
CA GLY A 80 -2.77 -7.97 -13.24
C GLY A 80 -1.90 -8.99 -12.51
N THR A 81 -1.96 -9.01 -11.18
CA THR A 81 -1.24 -10.00 -10.37
C THR A 81 -1.99 -11.34 -10.24
N ARG A 82 -2.98 -11.62 -11.11
CA ARG A 82 -3.55 -12.97 -11.25
C ARG A 82 -2.47 -13.94 -11.72
N LYS A 83 -1.90 -14.66 -10.75
CA LYS A 83 -1.26 -15.98 -10.81
C LYS A 83 -0.75 -16.34 -12.21
N ALA A 84 0.53 -16.08 -12.46
CA ALA A 84 1.27 -16.83 -13.47
C ALA A 84 0.97 -18.32 -13.22
N ARG A 85 0.19 -18.93 -14.11
CA ARG A 85 -0.16 -20.35 -14.04
C ARG A 85 1.16 -21.10 -14.08
N LYS A 86 1.54 -21.71 -12.95
CA LYS A 86 2.63 -22.69 -12.93
C LYS A 86 2.19 -23.80 -13.91
N PRO A 87 2.92 -24.08 -15.00
CA PRO A 87 2.65 -25.25 -15.79
C PRO A 87 2.99 -26.43 -14.88
N GLU A 88 1.96 -27.12 -14.42
CA GLU A 88 2.07 -28.46 -13.86
C GLU A 88 2.37 -29.38 -15.06
N LEU A 89 3.64 -29.39 -15.47
CA LEU A 89 4.17 -30.36 -16.42
C LEU A 89 4.48 -31.63 -15.63
N GLU A 90 3.51 -32.53 -15.70
CA GLU A 90 3.64 -33.99 -15.75
C GLU A 90 4.45 -34.67 -14.63
N VAL A 91 3.73 -35.01 -13.56
CA VAL A 91 3.95 -36.31 -12.91
C VAL A 91 2.90 -37.27 -13.49
N ASN A 92 3.25 -37.95 -14.59
CA ASN A 92 2.53 -39.14 -15.03
C ASN A 92 3.53 -40.25 -15.39
N HIS A 93 3.61 -41.22 -14.50
CA HIS A 93 3.77 -42.65 -14.74
C HIS A 93 4.48 -43.08 -16.04
N GLY A 94 5.73 -43.52 -15.91
CA GLY A 94 6.09 -44.90 -16.29
C GLY A 94 6.58 -45.57 -15.00
N ALA A 95 6.04 -46.67 -14.47
CA ALA A 95 5.34 -47.79 -15.10
C ALA A 95 6.07 -48.28 -16.36
N VAL A 96 7.36 -48.56 -16.20
CA VAL A 96 8.07 -49.78 -16.66
C VAL A 96 9.30 -49.98 -15.78
#